data_AF-A0A4R0NLU1-F1
#
_entry.id   AF-A0A4R0NLU1-F1
#
_cell.length_a   1.000
_cell.length_b   1.000
_cell.length_c   1.000
_cell.angle_alpha   90.00
_cell.angle_beta   90.00
_cell.angle_gamma   90.00
#
_symmetry.space_group_name_H-M   'P 1'
#
loop_
_entity.id
_entity.type
_entity.pdbx_description
1 polymer ?
#
loop_
_entity_poly.entity_id
_entity_poly.type
_entity_poly.pdbx_seq_one_letter_code
_entity_poly.pdbx_strand_id
1 'polypeptide(L)'
;MPNNILNPFATLPIWKHFLEVTKDQPDEQSMVIKHVEHALPLLERIPLAFPFYTLHNSQHQYNILHLIGEILGPRLNELTGLETAMIILSAVYHDIGMVYSPADLQKIVTEPEFLDFLSENTSANLQFEENGKQPTEELINWYCRWAHAKRVWPFLQQADERIPIVWEGVPFRDELGNVCESHNEPVDVIKNDDLKFSNSFLGKCDLKFCALLLRLGDILDFDDTRSPRGLYEFLRLDKAKRTREVISNEEWRKHMSAKGFAIDRKGKRPGLRFIAVPEHPKVEVGIRDFLKIIENELNACARLLHFCSPHWSDFELPEEMNLEGIKSKNYRSGNYHFSLAENDVMKLLTGEGIYNDDYIFLRELLQNAIDTSRHREFRERLTTAGFQASPIVVSSFTDQEGYQWIRIDDFGMGMTLDIIEKHLLKKGQSYYNSDSFKLEKLAIKEKVNADFVPISRFGIGLLSCFIAGDRIEISTVHKDDLQNPYRLSVEGRNGFFTLQSKKARHIPAPMPAEYGPETGFRQQAGTSIAVRITTNKEYEGLMSKGTWKNT
;
A
#
# COMPACT_ATOMS: atom_id res chain seq x y z
N MET A 1 22.32 -10.85 42.39
CA MET A 1 23.38 -11.08 41.39
C MET A 1 22.84 -10.56 40.07
N PRO A 2 23.49 -9.60 39.38
CA PRO A 2 23.05 -9.26 38.04
C PRO A 2 23.35 -10.47 37.16
N ASN A 3 22.33 -11.01 36.51
CA ASN A 3 22.52 -12.04 35.49
C ASN A 3 23.48 -11.48 34.44
N ASN A 4 24.68 -12.05 34.35
CA ASN A 4 25.49 -11.98 33.13
C ASN A 4 24.66 -12.63 32.02
N ILE A 5 23.78 -11.85 31.39
CA ILE A 5 23.26 -12.22 30.08
C ILE A 5 24.48 -12.13 29.18
N LEU A 6 25.00 -13.30 28.78
CA LEU A 6 26.02 -13.38 27.74
C LEU A 6 25.50 -12.54 26.58
N ASN A 7 26.28 -11.55 26.12
CA ASN A 7 25.89 -10.73 24.97
C ASN A 7 25.45 -11.69 23.83
N PRO A 8 24.18 -11.61 23.37
CA PRO A 8 23.63 -12.61 22.45
C PRO A 8 24.40 -12.62 21.13
N PHE A 9 25.05 -11.51 20.77
CA PHE A 9 25.81 -11.38 19.53
C PHE A 9 27.21 -11.96 19.60
N ALA A 10 27.70 -12.38 20.77
CA ALA A 10 29.09 -12.82 20.96
C ALA A 10 29.53 -13.96 20.01
N THR A 11 28.59 -14.78 19.54
CA THR A 11 28.87 -15.88 18.61
C THR A 11 28.91 -15.44 17.15
N LEU A 12 28.31 -14.30 16.80
CA LEU A 12 28.13 -13.82 15.43
C LEU A 12 29.45 -13.35 14.80
N PRO A 13 29.69 -13.64 13.51
CA PRO A 13 30.86 -13.16 12.79
C PRO A 13 31.02 -11.64 12.82
N ILE A 14 29.93 -10.88 12.63
CA ILE A 14 29.96 -9.42 12.62
C ILE A 14 30.39 -8.83 13.97
N TRP A 15 29.97 -9.43 15.07
CA TRP A 15 30.39 -9.01 16.41
C TRP A 15 31.87 -9.29 16.66
N LYS A 16 32.37 -10.44 16.23
CA LYS A 16 33.80 -10.78 16.32
C LYS A 16 34.66 -9.84 15.47
N HIS A 17 34.19 -9.53 14.26
CA HIS A 17 34.85 -8.56 13.37
C HIS A 17 34.89 -7.17 14.01
N PHE A 18 33.78 -6.71 14.58
CA PHE A 18 33.74 -5.45 15.34
C PHE A 18 34.84 -5.38 16.39
N LEU A 19 34.96 -6.41 17.24
CA LEU A 19 35.96 -6.45 18.31
C LEU A 19 37.40 -6.47 17.78
N GLU A 20 37.67 -7.14 16.65
CA GLU A 20 39.01 -7.18 16.07
C GLU A 20 39.38 -5.84 15.42
N VAL A 21 38.50 -5.27 14.59
CA VAL A 21 38.79 -4.04 13.83
C VAL A 21 38.84 -2.79 14.73
N THR A 22 38.26 -2.86 15.93
CA THR A 22 38.27 -1.77 16.93
C THR A 22 39.14 -2.08 18.16
N LYS A 23 40.03 -3.08 18.09
CA LYS A 23 40.84 -3.49 19.26
C LYS A 23 41.71 -2.38 19.86
N ASP A 24 42.07 -1.39 19.04
CA ASP A 24 42.84 -0.21 19.43
C ASP A 24 41.95 1.01 19.76
N GLN A 25 40.63 0.82 19.82
CA GLN A 25 39.58 1.83 20.06
C GLN A 25 38.67 1.41 21.25
N PRO A 26 39.21 1.34 22.48
CA PRO A 26 38.49 0.79 23.63
C PRO A 26 37.27 1.61 24.05
N ASP A 27 37.27 2.92 23.81
CA ASP A 27 36.15 3.80 24.14
C ASP A 27 34.96 3.56 23.20
N GLU A 28 35.22 3.43 21.90
CA GLU A 28 34.22 3.07 20.89
C GLU A 28 33.64 1.67 21.14
N GLN A 29 34.49 0.68 21.48
CA GLN A 29 34.02 -0.65 21.87
C GLN A 29 33.10 -0.60 23.09
N SER A 30 33.52 0.13 24.12
CA SER A 30 32.76 0.30 25.36
C SER A 30 31.41 0.97 25.11
N MET A 31 31.38 1.98 24.23
CA MET A 31 30.15 2.67 23.82
C MET A 31 29.17 1.69 23.17
N VAL A 32 29.59 0.95 22.14
CA VAL A 32 28.70 0.00 21.44
C VAL A 32 28.17 -1.07 22.39
N ILE A 33 29.03 -1.65 23.24
CA ILE A 33 28.64 -2.67 24.22
C ILE A 33 27.58 -2.13 25.18
N LYS A 34 27.78 -0.93 25.74
CA LYS A 34 26.82 -0.31 26.67
C LYS A 34 25.47 -0.02 26.02
N HIS A 35 25.46 0.41 24.75
CA HIS A 35 24.21 0.61 24.02
C HIS A 35 23.46 -0.70 23.77
N VAL A 36 24.16 -1.77 23.41
CA VAL A 36 23.57 -3.12 23.29
C VAL A 36 22.97 -3.57 24.63
N GLU A 37 23.72 -3.44 25.72
CA GLU A 37 23.25 -3.79 27.07
C GLU A 37 22.06 -2.92 27.54
N HIS A 38 22.00 -1.67 27.09
CA HIS A 38 20.92 -0.75 27.41
C HIS A 38 19.63 -1.07 26.66
N ALA A 39 19.71 -1.30 25.35
CA ALA A 39 18.55 -1.39 24.47
C ALA A 39 17.89 -2.78 24.47
N LEU A 40 18.67 -3.88 24.52
CA LEU A 40 18.10 -5.23 24.44
C LEU A 40 17.05 -5.54 25.53
N PRO A 41 17.23 -5.18 26.81
CA PRO A 41 16.19 -5.38 27.83
C PRO A 41 14.91 -4.58 27.58
N LEU A 42 14.98 -3.46 26.84
CA LEU A 42 13.81 -2.68 26.46
C LEU A 42 12.99 -3.39 25.38
N LEU A 43 13.65 -4.01 24.39
CA LEU A 43 12.97 -4.77 23.33
C LEU A 43 12.19 -5.98 23.88
N GLU A 44 12.65 -6.59 24.98
CA GLU A 44 11.90 -7.65 25.67
C GLU A 44 10.56 -7.15 26.27
N ARG A 45 10.31 -5.84 26.29
CA ARG A 45 9.03 -5.27 26.72
C ARG A 45 8.02 -5.12 25.59
N ILE A 46 8.42 -5.24 24.32
CA ILE A 46 7.51 -5.12 23.16
C ILE A 46 6.32 -6.08 23.28
N PRO A 47 6.49 -7.37 23.66
CA PRO A 47 5.37 -8.28 23.85
C PRO A 47 4.38 -7.88 24.96
N LEU A 48 4.75 -6.98 25.87
CA LEU A 48 3.84 -6.46 26.90
C LEU A 48 2.87 -5.43 26.31
N ALA A 49 3.33 -4.62 25.36
CA ALA A 49 2.50 -3.63 24.67
C ALA A 49 1.71 -4.28 23.52
N PHE A 50 2.34 -5.20 22.78
CA PHE A 50 1.78 -5.83 21.59
C PHE A 50 1.81 -7.36 21.69
N PRO A 51 0.99 -7.96 22.59
CA PRO A 51 1.07 -9.39 22.91
C PRO A 51 0.69 -10.32 21.75
N PHE A 52 0.01 -9.82 20.72
CA PHE A 52 -0.40 -10.64 19.57
C PHE A 52 0.50 -10.49 18.35
N TYR A 53 1.46 -9.56 18.37
CA TYR A 53 2.42 -9.42 17.28
C TYR A 53 3.42 -10.57 17.32
N THR A 54 4.06 -10.86 16.19
CA THR A 54 5.26 -11.69 16.20
C THR A 54 6.34 -11.05 17.08
N LEU A 55 7.29 -11.83 17.56
CA LEU A 55 8.31 -11.32 18.48
C LEU A 55 9.22 -10.32 17.78
N HIS A 56 9.50 -9.18 18.41
CA HIS A 56 10.48 -8.17 17.96
C HIS A 56 11.53 -7.95 19.07
N ASN A 57 11.97 -9.03 19.70
CA ASN A 57 12.82 -8.99 20.88
C ASN A 57 14.31 -9.25 20.53
N SER A 58 15.15 -9.57 21.52
CA SER A 58 16.59 -9.78 21.28
C SER A 58 16.89 -10.87 20.24
N GLN A 59 16.03 -11.88 20.08
CA GLN A 59 16.20 -12.92 19.07
C GLN A 59 16.06 -12.35 17.64
N HIS A 60 15.12 -11.42 17.43
CA HIS A 60 14.96 -10.73 16.14
C HIS A 60 16.24 -9.96 15.78
N GLN A 61 16.80 -9.22 16.75
CA GLN A 61 18.03 -8.46 16.53
C GLN A 61 19.24 -9.36 16.26
N TYR A 62 19.29 -10.54 16.89
CA TYR A 62 20.29 -11.56 16.60
C TYR A 62 20.15 -12.07 15.16
N ASN A 63 18.94 -12.39 14.72
CA ASN A 63 18.68 -12.90 13.39
C ASN A 63 19.04 -11.87 12.30
N ILE A 64 18.70 -10.59 12.50
CA ILE A 64 19.09 -9.50 11.59
C ILE A 64 20.61 -9.49 11.39
N LEU A 65 21.38 -9.45 12.49
CA LEU A 65 22.83 -9.41 12.42
C LEU A 65 23.44 -10.70 11.85
N HIS A 66 22.80 -11.85 12.10
CA HIS A 66 23.17 -13.11 11.47
C HIS A 66 22.96 -13.05 9.96
N LEU A 67 21.79 -12.62 9.50
CA LEU A 67 21.43 -12.51 8.09
C LEU A 67 22.31 -11.50 7.36
N ILE A 68 22.58 -10.34 7.95
CA ILE A 68 23.54 -9.37 7.40
C ILE A 68 24.92 -10.01 7.24
N GLY A 69 25.37 -10.77 8.24
CA GLY A 69 26.64 -11.50 8.17
C GLY A 69 26.65 -12.54 7.04
N GLU A 70 25.57 -13.29 6.87
CA GLU A 70 25.41 -14.25 5.78
C GLU A 70 25.41 -13.56 4.41
N ILE A 71 24.73 -12.42 4.26
CA ILE A 71 24.67 -11.62 3.03
C ILE A 71 26.07 -11.12 2.64
N LEU A 72 26.79 -10.54 3.60
CA LEU A 72 28.15 -10.03 3.40
C LEU A 72 29.14 -11.16 3.06
N GLY A 73 29.00 -12.32 3.72
CA GLY A 73 29.89 -13.45 3.55
C GLY A 73 31.37 -13.05 3.75
N PRO A 74 32.28 -13.39 2.82
CA PRO A 74 33.69 -13.03 2.95
C PRO A 74 33.97 -11.52 3.03
N ARG A 75 33.12 -10.69 2.38
CA ARG A 75 33.27 -9.22 2.37
C ARG A 75 32.91 -8.58 3.71
N LEU A 76 32.41 -9.35 4.68
CA LEU A 76 32.23 -8.88 6.06
C LEU A 76 33.52 -8.31 6.64
N ASN A 77 34.68 -8.91 6.29
CA ASN A 77 35.98 -8.46 6.77
C ASN A 77 36.42 -7.11 6.17
N GLU A 78 35.71 -6.59 5.18
CA GLU A 78 36.00 -5.29 4.55
C GLU A 78 35.30 -4.13 5.29
N LEU A 79 34.31 -4.42 6.15
CA LEU A 79 33.63 -3.39 6.94
C LEU A 79 34.61 -2.65 7.84
N THR A 80 34.50 -1.33 7.90
CA THR A 80 35.23 -0.55 8.90
C THR A 80 34.64 -0.75 10.30
N GLY A 81 35.39 -0.33 11.33
CA GLY A 81 34.88 -0.32 12.71
C GLY A 81 33.60 0.51 12.87
N LEU A 82 33.52 1.66 12.20
CA LEU A 82 32.36 2.54 12.27
C LEU A 82 31.15 1.97 11.50
N GLU A 83 31.36 1.36 10.33
CA GLU A 83 30.27 0.66 9.62
C GLU A 83 29.73 -0.50 10.45
N THR A 84 30.63 -1.29 11.04
CA THR A 84 30.22 -2.43 11.86
C THR A 84 29.47 -1.97 13.12
N ALA A 85 29.92 -0.89 13.76
CA ALA A 85 29.21 -0.26 14.88
C ALA A 85 27.83 0.28 14.45
N MET A 86 27.75 0.97 13.31
CA MET A 86 26.50 1.51 12.76
C MET A 86 25.49 0.38 12.47
N ILE A 87 25.92 -0.72 11.87
CA ILE A 87 25.06 -1.89 11.59
C ILE A 87 24.56 -2.52 12.89
N ILE A 88 25.44 -2.74 13.88
CA ILE A 88 25.07 -3.34 15.17
C ILE A 88 24.08 -2.45 15.92
N LEU A 89 24.39 -1.16 16.04
CA LEU A 89 23.56 -0.21 16.76
C LEU A 89 22.21 -0.02 16.06
N SER A 90 22.21 0.13 14.74
CA SER A 90 20.96 0.31 13.98
C SER A 90 20.07 -0.93 14.05
N ALA A 91 20.62 -2.14 13.97
CA ALA A 91 19.85 -3.36 14.23
C ALA A 91 19.20 -3.29 15.61
N VAL A 92 19.96 -3.00 16.67
CA VAL A 92 19.41 -2.97 18.03
C VAL A 92 18.35 -1.86 18.25
N TYR A 93 18.48 -0.72 17.57
CA TYR A 93 17.60 0.44 17.79
C TYR A 93 16.43 0.57 16.83
N HIS A 94 16.45 -0.02 15.62
CA HIS A 94 15.44 0.27 14.58
C HIS A 94 13.99 0.06 15.04
N ASP A 95 13.78 -0.99 15.84
CA ASP A 95 12.47 -1.40 16.36
C ASP A 95 12.17 -0.86 17.77
N ILE A 96 13.09 -0.14 18.41
CA ILE A 96 12.92 0.28 19.80
C ILE A 96 11.71 1.21 19.99
N GLY A 97 11.29 1.88 18.91
CA GLY A 97 10.07 2.67 18.89
C GLY A 97 8.80 1.86 19.16
N MET A 98 8.84 0.54 19.07
CA MET A 98 7.75 -0.35 19.49
C MET A 98 7.66 -0.51 21.03
N VAL A 99 8.58 0.06 21.81
CA VAL A 99 8.50 0.03 23.26
C VAL A 99 7.56 1.12 23.75
N TYR A 100 6.39 0.70 24.27
CA TYR A 100 5.41 1.59 24.88
C TYR A 100 5.16 1.22 26.34
N SER A 101 5.18 2.23 27.21
CA SER A 101 4.64 2.10 28.56
C SER A 101 3.12 2.31 28.55
N PRO A 102 2.39 1.85 29.58
CA PRO A 102 0.96 2.15 29.72
C PRO A 102 0.63 3.65 29.70
N ALA A 103 1.56 4.50 30.18
CA ALA A 103 1.40 5.94 30.16
C ALA A 103 1.57 6.54 28.75
N ASP A 104 2.43 5.94 27.92
CA ASP A 104 2.60 6.36 26.52
C ASP A 104 1.33 6.08 25.71
N LEU A 105 0.78 4.86 25.85
CA LEU A 105 -0.44 4.46 25.14
C LEU A 105 -1.65 5.37 25.46
N GLN A 106 -1.72 5.88 26.69
CA GLN A 106 -2.78 6.81 27.10
C GLN A 106 -2.66 8.22 26.48
N LYS A 107 -1.47 8.58 25.99
CA LYS A 107 -1.17 9.93 25.46
C LYS A 107 -1.07 9.98 23.94
N ILE A 108 -1.20 8.86 23.23
CA ILE A 108 -1.09 8.78 21.76
C ILE A 108 -1.92 9.85 21.04
N VAL A 109 -3.17 10.09 21.46
CA VAL A 109 -4.05 11.09 20.84
C VAL A 109 -3.55 12.54 20.96
N THR A 110 -2.56 12.78 21.82
CA THR A 110 -1.94 14.08 22.02
C THR A 110 -0.61 14.22 21.26
N GLU A 111 -0.11 13.13 20.67
CA GLU A 111 1.08 13.14 19.83
C GLU A 111 0.74 13.83 18.50
N PRO A 112 1.54 14.81 18.03
CA PRO A 112 1.33 15.45 16.72
C PRO A 112 1.24 14.45 15.57
N GLU A 113 2.09 13.42 15.60
CA GLU A 113 2.19 12.37 14.60
C GLU A 113 0.91 11.53 14.49
N PHE A 114 0.07 11.49 15.54
CA PHE A 114 -1.22 10.81 15.48
C PHE A 114 -2.17 11.51 14.52
N LEU A 115 -2.14 12.84 14.44
CA LEU A 115 -2.95 13.60 13.48
C LEU A 115 -2.46 13.39 12.05
N ASP A 116 -1.14 13.34 11.84
CA ASP A 116 -0.54 13.03 10.55
C ASP A 116 -0.98 11.63 10.09
N PHE A 117 -0.90 10.64 10.99
CA PHE A 117 -1.37 9.27 10.74
C PHE A 117 -2.83 9.22 10.28
N LEU A 118 -3.75 9.91 10.97
CA LEU A 118 -5.16 9.96 10.55
C LEU A 118 -5.33 10.66 9.19
N SER A 119 -4.55 11.70 8.91
CA SER A 119 -4.63 12.43 7.64
C SER A 119 -4.18 11.57 6.44
N GLU A 120 -3.15 10.74 6.64
CA GLU A 120 -2.59 9.86 5.62
C GLU A 120 -3.40 8.57 5.45
N ASN A 121 -4.14 8.15 6.49
CA ASN A 121 -4.88 6.88 6.52
C ASN A 121 -6.38 7.12 6.65
N THR A 122 -7.09 7.24 5.52
CA THR A 122 -8.53 7.51 5.49
C THR A 122 -9.36 6.52 6.30
N SER A 123 -9.03 5.22 6.25
CA SER A 123 -9.73 4.19 7.03
C SER A 123 -9.49 4.34 8.54
N ALA A 124 -8.28 4.73 8.95
CA ALA A 124 -7.94 4.99 10.34
C ALA A 124 -8.74 6.21 10.88
N ASN A 125 -8.81 7.28 10.08
CA ASN A 125 -9.61 8.46 10.40
C ASN A 125 -11.10 8.14 10.50
N LEU A 126 -11.63 7.33 9.59
CA LEU A 126 -13.03 6.90 9.66
C LEU A 126 -13.32 6.15 10.97
N GLN A 127 -12.48 5.18 11.34
CA GLN A 127 -12.64 4.45 12.59
C GLN A 127 -12.59 5.38 13.82
N PHE A 128 -11.72 6.39 13.79
CA PHE A 128 -11.58 7.37 14.86
C PHE A 128 -12.84 8.24 15.01
N GLU A 129 -13.36 8.78 13.90
CA GLU A 129 -14.55 9.62 13.87
C GLU A 129 -15.82 8.83 14.24
N GLU A 130 -15.99 7.61 13.71
CA GLU A 130 -17.14 6.74 14.03
C GLU A 130 -17.17 6.34 15.51
N ASN A 131 -16.00 6.25 16.16
CA ASN A 131 -15.88 5.95 17.58
C ASN A 131 -15.86 7.23 18.46
N GLY A 132 -16.38 8.35 17.96
CA GLY A 132 -16.53 9.58 18.74
C GLY A 132 -15.20 10.24 19.12
N LYS A 133 -14.20 10.17 18.22
CA LYS A 133 -12.84 10.71 18.42
C LYS A 133 -12.12 10.07 19.60
N GLN A 134 -12.40 8.79 19.83
CA GLN A 134 -11.70 7.96 20.80
C GLN A 134 -11.02 6.82 20.04
N PRO A 135 -9.71 6.61 20.22
CA PRO A 135 -9.03 5.56 19.50
C PRO A 135 -9.39 4.20 20.10
N THR A 136 -9.68 3.22 19.25
CA THR A 136 -9.79 1.83 19.67
C THR A 136 -8.39 1.25 19.92
N GLU A 137 -8.31 0.13 20.64
CA GLU A 137 -7.05 -0.60 20.82
C GLU A 137 -6.42 -1.00 19.47
N GLU A 138 -7.25 -1.32 18.47
CA GLU A 138 -6.81 -1.64 17.11
C GLU A 138 -6.19 -0.44 16.40
N LEU A 139 -6.83 0.74 16.51
CA LEU A 139 -6.29 1.98 15.95
C LEU A 139 -4.99 2.40 16.62
N ILE A 140 -4.89 2.24 17.94
CA ILE A 140 -3.66 2.48 18.71
C ILE A 140 -2.53 1.58 18.19
N ASN A 141 -2.77 0.29 18.05
CA ASN A 141 -1.76 -0.65 17.59
C ASN A 141 -1.30 -0.37 16.14
N TRP A 142 -2.23 0.06 15.28
CA TRP A 142 -1.91 0.48 13.92
C TRP A 142 -1.05 1.74 13.94
N TYR A 143 -1.44 2.77 14.69
CA TYR A 143 -0.62 3.97 14.85
C TYR A 143 0.77 3.65 15.39
N CYS A 144 0.88 2.85 16.45
CA CYS A 144 2.17 2.48 17.02
C CYS A 144 3.07 1.78 16.01
N ARG A 145 2.51 0.89 15.18
CA ARG A 145 3.25 0.24 14.09
C ARG A 145 3.57 1.21 12.95
N TRP A 146 2.75 2.22 12.68
CA TRP A 146 3.07 3.24 11.68
C TRP A 146 4.18 4.20 12.17
N ALA A 147 4.18 4.55 13.45
CA ALA A 147 5.10 5.53 14.04
C ALA A 147 6.44 4.94 14.52
N HIS A 148 6.58 3.62 14.67
CA HIS A 148 7.72 3.01 15.37
C HIS A 148 9.10 3.43 14.84
N ALA A 149 9.29 3.48 13.52
CA ALA A 149 10.55 3.89 12.92
C ALA A 149 10.95 5.32 13.33
N LYS A 150 9.98 6.26 13.34
CA LYS A 150 10.20 7.64 13.82
C LYS A 150 10.39 7.72 15.33
N ARG A 151 9.73 6.84 16.08
CA ARG A 151 9.80 6.83 17.54
C ARG A 151 11.16 6.39 18.07
N VAL A 152 12.11 5.97 17.22
CA VAL A 152 13.50 5.75 17.61
C VAL A 152 14.18 7.00 18.20
N TRP A 153 13.80 8.19 17.73
CA TRP A 153 14.47 9.45 18.07
C TRP A 153 14.45 9.80 19.57
N PRO A 154 13.30 9.78 20.28
CA PRO A 154 13.28 9.95 21.74
C PRO A 154 14.15 8.96 22.51
N PHE A 155 14.22 7.70 22.07
CA PHE A 155 15.05 6.68 22.73
C PHE A 155 16.53 6.95 22.52
N LEU A 156 16.94 7.33 21.30
CA LEU A 156 18.31 7.71 21.02
C LEU A 156 18.72 8.96 21.79
N GLN A 157 17.87 9.97 21.90
CA GLN A 157 18.14 11.17 22.69
C GLN A 157 18.37 10.82 24.17
N GLN A 158 17.48 10.03 24.77
CA GLN A 158 17.62 9.61 26.17
C GLN A 158 18.85 8.73 26.40
N ALA A 159 19.18 7.86 25.45
CA ALA A 159 20.35 7.00 25.54
C ALA A 159 21.64 7.84 25.45
N ASP A 160 21.72 8.78 24.51
CA ASP A 160 22.86 9.67 24.25
C ASP A 160 23.21 10.57 25.45
N GLU A 161 22.20 11.04 26.19
CA GLU A 161 22.39 11.79 27.44
C GLU A 161 23.16 11.00 28.52
N ARG A 162 23.08 9.67 28.49
CA ARG A 162 23.67 8.77 29.50
C ARG A 162 24.93 8.06 28.99
N ILE A 163 24.90 7.66 27.72
CA ILE A 163 25.95 6.95 27.01
C ILE A 163 26.12 7.73 25.69
N PRO A 164 27.07 8.69 25.64
CA PRO A 164 27.25 9.50 24.44
C PRO A 164 27.56 8.64 23.21
N ILE A 165 26.79 8.83 22.14
CA ILE A 165 26.91 8.18 20.83
C ILE A 165 27.94 8.95 20.03
N VAL A 166 29.21 8.70 20.33
CA VAL A 166 30.37 9.37 19.73
C VAL A 166 31.33 8.37 19.09
N TRP A 167 31.94 8.76 17.98
CA TRP A 167 33.01 8.02 17.34
C TRP A 167 34.19 8.94 17.11
N GLU A 168 35.36 8.63 17.69
CA GLU A 168 36.55 9.49 17.63
C GLU A 168 36.26 10.94 18.07
N GLY A 169 35.37 11.09 19.06
CA GLY A 169 34.93 12.38 19.61
C GLY A 169 33.87 13.11 18.80
N VAL A 170 33.42 12.58 17.65
CA VAL A 170 32.34 13.17 16.84
C VAL A 170 31.01 12.51 17.18
N PRO A 171 29.97 13.26 17.58
CA PRO A 171 28.63 12.72 17.78
C PRO A 171 28.07 12.17 16.46
N PHE A 172 27.43 11.01 16.51
CA PHE A 172 26.79 10.39 15.33
C PHE A 172 25.35 9.88 15.59
N ARG A 173 24.70 10.41 16.65
CA ARG A 173 23.31 10.05 17.02
C ARG A 173 22.34 10.27 15.85
N ASP A 174 22.51 11.36 15.11
CA ASP A 174 21.61 11.70 14.00
C ASP A 174 21.78 10.75 12.82
N GLU A 175 23.00 10.36 12.49
CA GLU A 175 23.29 9.35 11.48
C GLU A 175 22.71 7.99 11.86
N LEU A 176 22.86 7.58 13.13
CA LEU A 176 22.25 6.36 13.64
C LEU A 176 20.72 6.40 13.57
N GLY A 177 20.11 7.51 13.97
CA GLY A 177 18.66 7.71 13.90
C GLY A 177 18.14 7.69 12.47
N ASN A 178 18.84 8.32 11.52
CA ASN A 178 18.50 8.29 10.10
C ASN A 178 18.55 6.86 9.54
N VAL A 179 19.62 6.10 9.84
CA VAL A 179 19.72 4.69 9.41
C VAL A 179 18.59 3.86 10.01
N CYS A 180 18.29 4.04 11.30
CA CYS A 180 17.17 3.36 11.95
C CYS A 180 15.83 3.73 11.29
N GLU A 181 15.47 5.00 11.17
CA GLU A 181 14.19 5.44 10.59
C GLU A 181 14.03 4.97 9.14
N SER A 182 15.14 4.90 8.39
CA SER A 182 15.14 4.56 6.97
C SER A 182 14.51 3.20 6.65
N HIS A 183 14.39 2.25 7.60
CA HIS A 183 13.83 0.92 7.32
C HIS A 183 12.33 0.95 6.93
N ASN A 184 11.61 2.02 7.27
CA ASN A 184 10.22 2.22 6.85
C ASN A 184 10.08 3.26 5.70
N GLU A 185 11.18 3.87 5.25
CA GLU A 185 11.15 4.87 4.17
C GLU A 185 11.26 4.23 2.78
N PRO A 186 10.80 4.90 1.70
CA PRO A 186 11.16 4.50 0.34
C PRO A 186 12.66 4.66 0.10
N VAL A 187 13.28 3.72 -0.62
CA VAL A 187 14.73 3.78 -0.95
C VAL A 187 15.15 5.06 -1.68
N ASP A 188 14.22 5.74 -2.37
CA ASP A 188 14.49 7.02 -3.02
C ASP A 188 14.81 8.14 -2.03
N VAL A 189 14.33 8.08 -0.77
CA VAL A 189 14.72 9.03 0.27
C VAL A 189 16.20 8.85 0.60
N ILE A 190 16.63 7.61 0.83
CA ILE A 190 18.02 7.24 1.13
C ILE A 190 18.96 7.60 -0.04
N LYS A 191 18.50 7.37 -1.26
CA LYS A 191 19.26 7.65 -2.48
C LYS A 191 19.52 9.14 -2.68
N ASN A 192 18.50 9.98 -2.46
CA ASN A 192 18.52 11.38 -2.88
C ASN A 192 18.93 12.37 -1.78
N ASP A 193 19.04 11.94 -0.52
CA ASP A 193 19.41 12.79 0.62
C ASP A 193 20.83 12.48 1.13
N ASP A 194 21.84 12.99 0.43
CA ASP A 194 23.25 12.83 0.81
C ASP A 194 23.62 13.53 2.13
N LEU A 195 22.78 14.47 2.61
CA LEU A 195 22.99 15.13 3.90
C LEU A 195 22.65 14.17 5.05
N LYS A 196 21.57 13.40 4.91
CA LYS A 196 21.19 12.36 5.89
C LYS A 196 21.99 11.07 5.71
N PHE A 197 22.29 10.69 4.48
CA PHE A 197 22.90 9.41 4.13
C PHE A 197 24.21 9.59 3.36
N SER A 198 25.21 10.18 4.02
CA SER A 198 26.56 10.28 3.47
C SER A 198 27.15 8.90 3.20
N ASN A 199 27.67 8.68 1.99
CA ASN A 199 28.42 7.46 1.64
C ASN A 199 29.89 7.49 2.09
N SER A 200 30.29 8.53 2.83
CA SER A 200 31.66 8.74 3.31
C SER A 200 31.65 9.49 4.64
N PHE A 201 30.70 9.17 5.53
CA PHE A 201 30.63 9.75 6.86
C PHE A 201 31.93 9.49 7.63
N LEU A 202 32.55 10.57 8.13
CA LEU A 202 33.91 10.58 8.72
C LEU A 202 35.01 9.94 7.84
N GLY A 203 34.77 9.80 6.53
CA GLY A 203 35.67 9.10 5.61
C GLY A 203 35.75 7.59 5.84
N LYS A 204 34.86 7.02 6.67
CA LYS A 204 34.96 5.65 7.17
C LYS A 204 33.65 4.86 7.08
N CYS A 205 32.52 5.51 6.86
CA CYS A 205 31.21 4.86 6.92
C CYS A 205 30.32 5.25 5.75
N ASP A 206 29.83 4.23 5.05
CA ASP A 206 28.80 4.38 4.05
C ASP A 206 27.41 4.18 4.66
N LEU A 207 26.72 5.28 5.00
CA LEU A 207 25.41 5.23 5.63
C LEU A 207 24.34 4.62 4.72
N LYS A 208 24.48 4.76 3.39
CA LYS A 208 23.55 4.14 2.43
C LYS A 208 23.71 2.63 2.45
N PHE A 209 24.94 2.14 2.52
CA PHE A 209 25.21 0.71 2.63
C PHE A 209 24.72 0.14 3.97
N CYS A 210 24.92 0.87 5.08
CA CYS A 210 24.39 0.47 6.39
C CYS A 210 22.86 0.38 6.38
N ALA A 211 22.16 1.40 5.84
CA ALA A 211 20.71 1.40 5.70
C ALA A 211 20.21 0.25 4.81
N LEU A 212 20.91 -0.02 3.70
CA LEU A 212 20.61 -1.14 2.82
C LEU A 212 20.69 -2.48 3.57
N LEU A 213 21.75 -2.71 4.34
CA LEU A 213 21.93 -3.95 5.10
C LEU A 213 20.89 -4.11 6.21
N LEU A 214 20.55 -3.03 6.93
CA LEU A 214 19.48 -3.05 7.94
C LEU A 214 18.14 -3.48 7.31
N ARG A 215 17.76 -2.86 6.19
CA ARG A 215 16.52 -3.15 5.48
C ARG A 215 16.42 -4.60 5.01
N LEU A 216 17.50 -5.11 4.43
CA LEU A 216 17.56 -6.50 3.99
C LEU A 216 17.57 -7.47 5.17
N GLY A 217 18.33 -7.18 6.23
CA GLY A 217 18.39 -8.01 7.42
C GLY A 217 17.03 -8.12 8.12
N ASP A 218 16.31 -7.01 8.28
CA ASP A 218 14.98 -6.97 8.89
C ASP A 218 13.96 -7.75 8.06
N ILE A 219 13.81 -7.44 6.76
CA ILE A 219 12.77 -8.07 5.95
C ILE A 219 13.03 -9.56 5.67
N LEU A 220 14.30 -10.00 5.71
CA LEU A 220 14.69 -11.41 5.54
C LEU A 220 14.54 -12.22 6.83
N ASP A 221 14.30 -11.60 7.99
CA ASP A 221 14.02 -12.31 9.24
C ASP A 221 12.59 -12.89 9.25
N PHE A 222 12.40 -13.86 8.36
CA PHE A 222 11.15 -14.54 8.10
C PHE A 222 11.26 -16.03 8.41
N ASP A 223 11.27 -16.36 9.70
CA ASP A 223 11.32 -17.73 10.20
C ASP A 223 10.38 -17.96 11.41
N ASP A 224 10.43 -19.17 11.96
CA ASP A 224 9.60 -19.62 13.07
C ASP A 224 10.04 -19.11 14.44
N THR A 225 11.25 -18.55 14.58
CA THR A 225 11.74 -17.97 15.84
C THR A 225 10.96 -16.71 16.21
N ARG A 226 10.42 -16.00 15.21
CA ARG A 226 9.48 -14.87 15.37
C ARG A 226 8.11 -15.28 15.93
N SER A 227 7.78 -16.58 15.91
CA SER A 227 6.46 -17.08 16.29
C SER A 227 6.53 -18.41 17.08
N PRO A 228 7.15 -18.44 18.27
CA PRO A 228 7.35 -19.68 19.00
C PRO A 228 6.03 -20.40 19.32
N ARG A 229 5.97 -21.70 19.02
CA ARG A 229 4.75 -22.51 19.14
C ARG A 229 4.09 -22.42 20.53
N GLY A 230 4.89 -22.43 21.60
CA GLY A 230 4.35 -22.35 22.96
C GLY A 230 3.63 -21.03 23.24
N LEU A 231 4.12 -19.91 22.69
CA LEU A 231 3.48 -18.61 22.84
C LEU A 231 2.20 -18.50 21.98
N TYR A 232 2.23 -19.05 20.76
CA TYR A 232 1.04 -19.15 19.91
C TYR A 232 -0.12 -19.89 20.62
N GLU A 233 0.19 -21.02 21.27
CA GLU A 233 -0.79 -21.82 22.02
C GLU A 233 -1.27 -21.10 23.29
N PHE A 234 -0.36 -20.43 24.01
CA PHE A 234 -0.70 -19.62 25.18
C PHE A 234 -1.67 -18.49 24.85
N LEU A 235 -1.43 -17.78 23.74
CA LEU A 235 -2.27 -16.68 23.25
C LEU A 235 -3.59 -17.17 22.63
N ARG A 236 -3.72 -18.48 22.37
CA ARG A 236 -4.93 -19.11 21.80
C ARG A 236 -5.32 -18.51 20.45
N LEU A 237 -4.33 -18.15 19.64
CA LEU A 237 -4.51 -17.57 18.31
C LEU A 237 -5.22 -18.53 17.34
N ASP A 238 -5.16 -19.84 17.59
CA ASP A 238 -5.93 -20.87 16.89
C ASP A 238 -7.46 -20.68 17.05
N LYS A 239 -7.89 -19.99 18.10
CA LYS A 239 -9.29 -19.70 18.43
C LYS A 239 -9.61 -18.20 18.37
N ALA A 240 -8.80 -17.45 17.62
CA ALA A 240 -9.01 -16.03 17.37
C ALA A 240 -10.46 -15.75 16.92
N LYS A 241 -11.11 -14.79 17.59
CA LYS A 241 -12.48 -14.35 17.25
C LYS A 241 -12.55 -12.90 16.82
N ARG A 242 -11.64 -12.07 17.36
CA ARG A 242 -11.56 -10.64 17.01
C ARG A 242 -10.73 -10.49 15.74
N THR A 243 -11.08 -9.53 14.89
CA THR A 243 -10.39 -9.25 13.62
C THR A 243 -8.86 -9.21 13.79
N ARG A 244 -8.36 -8.48 14.79
CA ARG A 244 -6.93 -8.39 15.10
C ARG A 244 -6.27 -9.74 15.39
N GLU A 245 -6.95 -10.63 16.10
CA GLU A 245 -6.41 -11.93 16.50
C GLU A 245 -6.39 -12.86 15.29
N VAL A 246 -7.35 -12.69 14.37
CA VAL A 246 -7.39 -13.42 13.10
C VAL A 246 -6.21 -12.98 12.22
N ILE A 247 -5.97 -11.67 12.10
CA ILE A 247 -4.79 -11.14 11.39
C ILE A 247 -3.50 -11.66 12.03
N SER A 248 -3.40 -11.59 13.37
CA SER A 248 -2.25 -12.09 14.11
C SER A 248 -2.05 -13.59 13.91
N ASN A 249 -3.12 -14.39 13.96
CA ASN A 249 -3.07 -15.82 13.69
C ASN A 249 -2.56 -16.12 12.26
N GLU A 250 -3.00 -15.35 11.28
CA GLU A 250 -2.51 -15.48 9.90
C GLU A 250 -1.02 -15.15 9.79
N GLU A 251 -0.57 -14.05 10.41
CA GLU A 251 0.83 -13.65 10.46
C GLU A 251 1.71 -14.71 11.13
N TRP A 252 1.32 -15.15 12.32
CA TRP A 252 2.03 -16.18 13.08
C TRP A 252 2.13 -17.49 12.31
N ARG A 253 1.04 -17.93 11.65
CA ARG A 253 1.07 -19.19 10.90
C ARG A 253 2.00 -19.15 9.69
N LYS A 254 2.20 -17.97 9.06
CA LYS A 254 3.22 -17.79 8.01
C LYS A 254 4.61 -18.06 8.59
N HIS A 255 4.99 -17.32 9.63
CA HIS A 255 6.29 -17.45 10.29
C HIS A 255 6.53 -18.86 10.83
N MET A 256 5.57 -19.47 11.52
CA MET A 256 5.68 -20.84 12.05
C MET A 256 5.91 -21.90 10.97
N SER A 257 5.45 -21.64 9.74
CA SER A 257 5.64 -22.53 8.60
C SER A 257 6.96 -22.27 7.87
N ALA A 258 7.61 -21.13 8.14
CA ALA A 258 8.86 -20.71 7.53
C ALA A 258 10.05 -21.22 8.36
N LYS A 259 11.11 -21.62 7.68
CA LYS A 259 12.41 -22.00 8.27
C LYS A 259 13.51 -21.00 7.92
N GLY A 260 13.12 -19.84 7.39
CA GLY A 260 14.03 -18.78 6.99
C GLY A 260 14.67 -18.98 5.62
N PHE A 261 15.64 -18.11 5.35
CA PHE A 261 16.43 -18.09 4.14
C PHE A 261 17.76 -18.82 4.34
N ALA A 262 18.23 -19.46 3.27
CA ALA A 262 19.59 -19.98 3.17
C ALA A 262 20.27 -19.35 1.96
N ILE A 263 21.50 -18.86 2.13
CA ILE A 263 22.28 -18.27 1.05
C ILE A 263 23.12 -19.35 0.35
N ASP A 264 22.94 -19.52 -0.96
CA ASP A 264 23.72 -20.43 -1.78
C ASP A 264 24.78 -19.65 -2.58
N ARG A 265 26.06 -19.89 -2.29
CA ARG A 265 27.21 -19.21 -2.93
C ARG A 265 27.86 -20.03 -4.05
N LYS A 266 27.21 -21.08 -4.56
CA LYS A 266 27.77 -21.91 -5.65
C LYS A 266 27.74 -21.25 -7.03
N GLY A 267 26.91 -20.21 -7.21
CA GLY A 267 26.79 -19.45 -8.45
C GLY A 267 27.78 -18.30 -8.58
N LYS A 268 27.72 -17.57 -9.70
CA LYS A 268 28.47 -16.31 -9.88
C LYS A 268 28.05 -15.26 -8.85
N ARG A 269 26.75 -15.20 -8.55
CA ARG A 269 26.12 -14.37 -7.51
C ARG A 269 25.50 -15.26 -6.43
N PRO A 270 25.38 -14.78 -5.17
CA PRO A 270 24.67 -15.51 -4.13
C PRO A 270 23.19 -15.68 -4.50
N GLY A 271 22.62 -16.87 -4.30
CA GLY A 271 21.19 -17.12 -4.41
C GLY A 271 20.51 -17.15 -3.05
N LEU A 272 19.26 -16.70 -2.94
CA LEU A 272 18.45 -16.82 -1.73
C LEU A 272 17.48 -18.00 -1.85
N ARG A 273 17.67 -19.07 -1.09
CA ARG A 273 16.70 -20.17 -1.03
C ARG A 273 15.80 -20.01 0.17
N PHE A 274 14.49 -19.88 -0.06
CA PHE A 274 13.51 -19.83 1.01
C PHE A 274 12.99 -21.22 1.35
N ILE A 275 12.93 -21.57 2.63
CA ILE A 275 12.51 -22.90 3.11
C ILE A 275 11.22 -22.75 3.92
N ALA A 276 10.17 -23.46 3.52
CA ALA A 276 8.92 -23.47 4.27
C ALA A 276 8.13 -24.76 4.06
N VAL A 277 7.37 -25.15 5.09
CA VAL A 277 6.48 -26.31 5.07
C VAL A 277 5.07 -25.86 5.49
N PRO A 278 4.36 -25.12 4.62
CA PRO A 278 3.01 -24.64 4.93
C PRO A 278 2.03 -25.79 5.16
N GLU A 279 1.27 -25.69 6.26
CA GLU A 279 0.27 -26.71 6.62
C GLU A 279 -1.05 -26.54 5.86
N HIS A 280 -1.29 -25.36 5.28
CA HIS A 280 -2.55 -25.03 4.62
C HIS A 280 -2.33 -24.11 3.40
N PRO A 281 -3.09 -24.28 2.29
CA PRO A 281 -2.93 -23.46 1.08
C PRO A 281 -2.97 -21.95 1.34
N LYS A 282 -3.89 -21.48 2.19
CA LYS A 282 -3.97 -20.06 2.59
C LYS A 282 -2.67 -19.53 3.18
N VAL A 283 -1.97 -20.33 3.99
CA VAL A 283 -0.69 -19.95 4.59
C VAL A 283 0.40 -19.86 3.52
N GLU A 284 0.41 -20.80 2.57
CA GLU A 284 1.35 -20.74 1.44
C GLU A 284 1.10 -19.51 0.55
N VAL A 285 -0.15 -19.17 0.27
CA VAL A 285 -0.49 -17.94 -0.46
C VAL A 285 0.05 -16.73 0.29
N GLY A 286 -0.20 -16.63 1.60
CA GLY A 286 0.34 -15.54 2.42
C GLY A 286 1.86 -15.47 2.45
N ILE A 287 2.55 -16.62 2.50
CA ILE A 287 4.01 -16.71 2.37
C ILE A 287 4.46 -16.19 1.01
N ARG A 288 3.84 -16.64 -0.09
CA ARG A 288 4.19 -16.23 -1.45
C ARG A 288 3.94 -14.74 -1.69
N ASP A 289 2.89 -14.18 -1.11
CA ASP A 289 2.63 -12.75 -1.21
C ASP A 289 3.66 -11.94 -0.43
N PHE A 290 4.08 -12.40 0.76
CA PHE A 290 5.16 -11.75 1.51
C PHE A 290 6.51 -11.86 0.77
N LEU A 291 6.79 -12.99 0.12
CA LEU A 291 7.99 -13.15 -0.71
C LEU A 291 8.02 -12.15 -1.88
N LYS A 292 6.89 -11.77 -2.48
CA LYS A 292 6.88 -10.70 -3.49
C LYS A 292 7.30 -9.35 -2.90
N ILE A 293 6.96 -9.08 -1.65
CA ILE A 293 7.39 -7.86 -0.94
C ILE A 293 8.91 -7.90 -0.75
N ILE A 294 9.45 -9.04 -0.32
CA ILE A 294 10.90 -9.25 -0.20
C ILE A 294 11.61 -9.08 -1.55
N GLU A 295 11.05 -9.61 -2.63
CA GLU A 295 11.60 -9.44 -3.98
C GLU A 295 11.63 -7.97 -4.42
N ASN A 296 10.56 -7.21 -4.13
CA ASN A 296 10.52 -5.78 -4.42
C ASN A 296 11.57 -5.01 -3.61
N GLU A 297 11.78 -5.38 -2.34
CA GLU A 297 12.79 -4.79 -1.46
C GLU A 297 14.21 -5.09 -1.95
N LEU A 298 14.51 -6.36 -2.29
CA LEU A 298 15.78 -6.75 -2.90
C LEU A 298 16.09 -5.94 -4.16
N ASN A 299 15.10 -5.79 -5.05
CA ASN A 299 15.24 -4.98 -6.26
C ASN A 299 15.44 -3.50 -5.95
N ALA A 300 14.79 -2.97 -4.91
CA ALA A 300 14.95 -1.59 -4.47
C ALA A 300 16.34 -1.34 -3.89
N CYS A 301 16.84 -2.23 -3.03
CA CYS A 301 18.18 -2.21 -2.48
C CYS A 301 19.26 -2.38 -3.58
N ALA A 302 19.04 -3.23 -4.57
CA ALA A 302 19.94 -3.37 -5.71
C ALA A 302 20.10 -2.07 -6.50
N ARG A 303 19.01 -1.29 -6.67
CA ARG A 303 19.10 0.05 -7.28
C ARG A 303 19.82 1.05 -6.39
N LEU A 304 19.59 1.00 -5.07
CA LEU A 304 20.25 1.87 -4.09
C LEU A 304 21.77 1.63 -4.06
N LEU A 305 22.20 0.38 -4.25
CA LEU A 305 23.61 0.00 -4.19
C LEU A 305 24.51 0.79 -5.15
N HIS A 306 24.00 1.18 -6.32
CA HIS A 306 24.73 2.02 -7.27
C HIS A 306 25.05 3.43 -6.76
N PHE A 307 24.41 3.87 -5.67
CA PHE A 307 24.63 5.17 -5.03
C PHE A 307 25.47 5.07 -3.75
N CYS A 308 25.84 3.86 -3.34
CA CYS A 308 26.85 3.64 -2.32
C CYS A 308 28.23 4.10 -2.82
N SER A 309 29.18 4.16 -1.89
CA SER A 309 30.59 4.45 -2.14
C SER A 309 31.18 3.51 -3.19
N PRO A 310 32.26 3.91 -3.89
CA PRO A 310 32.94 3.05 -4.85
C PRO A 310 33.34 1.68 -4.27
N HIS A 311 33.60 1.60 -2.97
CA HIS A 311 33.95 0.37 -2.28
C HIS A 311 32.80 -0.66 -2.23
N TRP A 312 31.55 -0.20 -2.08
CA TRP A 312 30.38 -1.05 -1.94
C TRP A 312 29.51 -1.14 -3.21
N SER A 313 29.69 -0.22 -4.16
CA SER A 313 28.89 -0.14 -5.38
C SER A 313 28.94 -1.39 -6.28
N ASP A 314 29.98 -2.22 -6.12
CA ASP A 314 30.18 -3.49 -6.84
C ASP A 314 29.76 -4.73 -6.02
N PHE A 315 29.18 -4.54 -4.83
CA PHE A 315 28.72 -5.63 -4.00
C PHE A 315 27.63 -6.45 -4.72
N GLU A 316 27.69 -7.77 -4.59
CA GLU A 316 26.75 -8.65 -5.26
C GLU A 316 25.63 -9.07 -4.32
N LEU A 317 24.50 -8.37 -4.42
CA LEU A 317 23.27 -8.76 -3.76
C LEU A 317 22.67 -10.02 -4.38
N PRO A 318 21.92 -10.81 -3.61
CA PRO A 318 21.18 -11.92 -4.17
C PRO A 318 20.14 -11.47 -5.20
N GLU A 319 20.21 -12.04 -6.40
CA GLU A 319 19.43 -11.56 -7.55
C GLU A 319 18.06 -12.26 -7.67
N GLU A 320 18.00 -13.56 -7.37
CA GLU A 320 16.76 -14.35 -7.46
C GLU A 320 16.52 -15.20 -6.21
N MET A 321 15.24 -15.30 -5.83
CA MET A 321 14.80 -16.21 -4.78
C MET A 321 14.43 -17.58 -5.35
N ASN A 322 15.13 -18.62 -4.89
CA ASN A 322 14.75 -20.01 -5.12
C ASN A 322 13.62 -20.41 -4.16
N LEU A 323 12.44 -20.69 -4.74
CA LEU A 323 11.24 -21.08 -4.02
C LEU A 323 10.97 -22.60 -4.01
N GLU A 324 11.87 -23.42 -4.55
CA GLU A 324 11.75 -24.88 -4.56
C GLU A 324 11.79 -25.50 -3.16
N GLY A 325 12.29 -24.75 -2.18
CA GLY A 325 12.29 -25.09 -0.76
C GLY A 325 10.91 -25.03 -0.11
N ILE A 326 9.88 -24.49 -0.79
CA ILE A 326 8.50 -24.51 -0.30
C ILE A 326 7.89 -25.88 -0.60
N LYS A 327 7.61 -26.67 0.45
CA LYS A 327 7.01 -28.01 0.34
C LYS A 327 5.62 -28.04 0.96
N SER A 328 4.59 -28.14 0.12
CA SER A 328 3.21 -28.33 0.56
C SER A 328 3.02 -29.71 1.20
N LYS A 329 2.43 -29.77 2.40
CA LYS A 329 2.35 -31.01 3.20
C LYS A 329 1.41 -32.08 2.62
N ASN A 330 0.21 -31.68 2.19
CA ASN A 330 -0.80 -32.60 1.63
C ASN A 330 -1.80 -31.88 0.72
N TYR A 331 -1.31 -31.00 -0.15
CA TYR A 331 -2.13 -30.32 -1.14
C TYR A 331 -1.26 -29.93 -2.34
N ARG A 332 -1.90 -29.69 -3.49
CA ARG A 332 -1.21 -29.19 -4.67
C ARG A 332 -1.22 -27.67 -4.65
N SER A 333 -0.02 -27.08 -4.62
CA SER A 333 0.12 -25.64 -4.82
C SER A 333 -0.23 -25.23 -6.26
N GLY A 334 -0.80 -24.05 -6.43
CA GLY A 334 -1.19 -23.46 -7.70
C GLY A 334 -2.25 -22.38 -7.55
N ASN A 335 -2.50 -21.64 -8.63
CA ASN A 335 -3.50 -20.57 -8.67
C ASN A 335 -4.90 -21.15 -8.90
N TYR A 336 -5.40 -21.92 -7.92
CA TYR A 336 -6.75 -22.47 -7.95
C TYR A 336 -7.70 -21.48 -7.28
N HIS A 337 -8.28 -20.59 -8.07
CA HIS A 337 -9.37 -19.71 -7.63
C HIS A 337 -10.56 -19.86 -8.57
N PHE A 338 -11.76 -19.57 -8.07
CA PHE A 338 -12.88 -19.36 -8.98
C PHE A 338 -12.55 -18.14 -9.84
N SER A 339 -12.51 -18.34 -11.16
CA SER A 339 -12.48 -17.26 -12.13
C SER A 339 -13.90 -17.02 -12.61
N LEU A 340 -14.31 -15.76 -12.69
CA LEU A 340 -15.59 -15.41 -13.32
C LEU A 340 -15.43 -15.59 -14.83
N ALA A 341 -16.32 -16.37 -15.44
CA ALA A 341 -16.47 -16.37 -16.89
C ALA A 341 -17.13 -15.05 -17.28
N GLU A 342 -16.34 -14.02 -17.57
CA GLU A 342 -16.84 -12.65 -17.77
C GLU A 342 -17.98 -12.59 -18.80
N ASN A 343 -17.84 -13.31 -19.91
CA ASN A 343 -18.86 -13.39 -20.94
C ASN A 343 -20.18 -14.00 -20.43
N ASP A 344 -20.14 -14.96 -19.51
CA ASP A 344 -21.33 -15.62 -18.98
C ASP A 344 -21.97 -14.83 -17.82
N VAL A 345 -21.16 -14.12 -17.02
CA VAL A 345 -21.68 -13.11 -16.08
C VAL A 345 -22.44 -12.02 -16.83
N MET A 346 -21.90 -11.57 -17.97
CA MET A 346 -22.60 -10.61 -18.81
C MET A 346 -23.89 -11.19 -19.41
N LYS A 347 -23.93 -12.46 -19.85
CA LYS A 347 -25.18 -13.11 -20.29
C LYS A 347 -26.23 -13.20 -19.17
N LEU A 348 -25.82 -13.50 -17.93
CA LEU A 348 -26.70 -13.50 -16.77
C LEU A 348 -27.28 -12.10 -16.47
N LEU A 349 -26.56 -11.04 -16.82
CA LEU A 349 -27.03 -9.66 -16.72
C LEU A 349 -27.87 -9.20 -17.93
N THR A 350 -27.78 -9.87 -19.09
CA THR A 350 -28.26 -9.37 -20.39
C THR A 350 -29.30 -10.26 -21.09
N GLY A 351 -29.56 -11.50 -20.66
CA GLY A 351 -30.41 -12.40 -21.45
C GLY A 351 -31.18 -13.51 -20.71
N GLU A 352 -30.71 -14.01 -19.57
CA GLU A 352 -31.40 -15.12 -18.85
C GLU A 352 -31.42 -14.97 -17.30
N GLY A 353 -31.14 -13.77 -16.78
CA GLY A 353 -31.18 -13.48 -15.34
C GLY A 353 -31.60 -12.05 -15.03
N ILE A 354 -31.88 -11.75 -13.75
CA ILE A 354 -32.19 -10.49 -13.02
C ILE A 354 -33.00 -9.37 -13.74
N TYR A 355 -32.70 -9.02 -14.98
CA TYR A 355 -33.28 -7.91 -15.72
C TYR A 355 -34.05 -8.44 -16.95
N ASN A 356 -35.38 -8.29 -16.93
CA ASN A 356 -36.27 -8.65 -18.04
C ASN A 356 -36.50 -7.48 -19.03
N ASP A 357 -35.67 -6.43 -18.99
CA ASP A 357 -35.87 -5.17 -19.73
C ASP A 357 -34.54 -4.66 -20.30
N ASP A 358 -34.46 -4.55 -21.63
CA ASP A 358 -33.29 -4.10 -22.39
C ASP A 358 -32.88 -2.65 -22.06
N TYR A 359 -33.78 -1.85 -21.48
CA TYR A 359 -33.55 -0.44 -21.12
C TYR A 359 -33.16 -0.22 -19.67
N ILE A 360 -32.82 -1.28 -18.93
CA ILE A 360 -32.41 -1.20 -17.52
C ILE A 360 -31.26 -0.21 -17.29
N PHE A 361 -30.37 -0.04 -18.27
CA PHE A 361 -29.26 0.90 -18.17
C PHE A 361 -29.71 2.35 -18.00
N LEU A 362 -30.87 2.74 -18.53
CA LEU A 362 -31.41 4.08 -18.30
C LEU A 362 -31.71 4.30 -16.82
N ARG A 363 -32.28 3.29 -16.16
CA ARG A 363 -32.55 3.35 -14.72
C ARG A 363 -31.26 3.50 -13.93
N GLU A 364 -30.25 2.69 -14.24
CA GLU A 364 -28.96 2.72 -13.53
C GLU A 364 -28.21 4.04 -13.74
N LEU A 365 -28.18 4.56 -14.98
CA LEU A 365 -27.55 5.85 -15.28
C LEU A 365 -28.30 7.02 -14.63
N LEU A 366 -29.64 7.00 -14.63
CA LEU A 366 -30.45 8.02 -13.95
C LEU A 366 -30.27 7.97 -12.44
N GLN A 367 -30.17 6.78 -11.84
CA GLN A 367 -29.88 6.64 -10.41
C GLN A 367 -28.52 7.24 -10.06
N ASN A 368 -27.49 6.97 -10.87
CA ASN A 368 -26.16 7.59 -10.70
C ASN A 368 -26.23 9.12 -10.82
N ALA A 369 -26.95 9.64 -11.82
CA ALA A 369 -27.16 11.07 -12.03
C ALA A 369 -27.90 11.74 -10.84
N ILE A 370 -28.91 11.07 -10.29
CA ILE A 370 -29.65 11.53 -9.11
C ILE A 370 -28.75 11.52 -7.87
N ASP A 371 -28.00 10.45 -7.64
CA ASP A 371 -27.12 10.33 -6.48
C ASP A 371 -26.03 11.41 -6.48
N THR A 372 -25.39 11.65 -7.62
CA THR A 372 -24.33 12.67 -7.71
C THR A 372 -24.88 14.09 -7.59
N SER A 373 -26.08 14.35 -8.11
CA SER A 373 -26.77 15.64 -7.96
C SER A 373 -27.17 15.90 -6.51
N ARG A 374 -27.77 14.91 -5.84
CA ARG A 374 -28.12 14.99 -4.42
C ARG A 374 -26.88 15.07 -3.52
N HIS A 375 -25.78 14.40 -3.88
CA HIS A 375 -24.50 14.50 -3.16
C HIS A 375 -23.95 15.93 -3.26
N ARG A 376 -23.98 16.53 -4.44
CA ARG A 376 -23.59 17.93 -4.61
C ARG A 376 -24.45 18.86 -3.76
N GLU A 377 -25.76 18.67 -3.76
CA GLU A 377 -26.65 19.45 -2.90
C GLU A 377 -26.35 19.27 -1.41
N PHE A 378 -26.14 18.02 -0.99
CA PHE A 378 -25.81 17.69 0.38
C PHE A 378 -24.51 18.38 0.83
N ARG A 379 -23.50 18.41 -0.04
CA ARG A 379 -22.21 19.04 0.23
C ARG A 379 -22.27 20.57 0.20
N GLU A 380 -22.89 21.15 -0.82
CA GLU A 380 -22.95 22.61 -0.99
C GLU A 380 -23.82 23.30 0.08
N ARG A 381 -24.70 22.57 0.76
CA ARG A 381 -25.41 23.07 1.96
C ARG A 381 -24.47 23.54 3.07
N LEU A 382 -23.22 23.06 3.12
CA LEU A 382 -22.22 23.54 4.08
C LEU A 382 -21.87 25.02 3.91
N THR A 383 -21.93 25.53 2.67
CA THR A 383 -21.52 26.90 2.32
C THR A 383 -22.68 27.76 1.87
N THR A 384 -23.69 27.16 1.22
CA THR A 384 -24.81 27.87 0.60
C THR A 384 -26.11 27.17 0.97
N ALA A 385 -26.80 27.73 1.96
CA ALA A 385 -28.10 27.24 2.39
C ALA A 385 -29.10 27.32 1.22
N GLY A 386 -29.67 26.17 0.84
CA GLY A 386 -30.68 26.10 -0.22
C GLY A 386 -30.13 25.89 -1.64
N PHE A 387 -28.84 25.57 -1.82
CA PHE A 387 -28.33 25.16 -3.13
C PHE A 387 -29.13 23.95 -3.68
N GLN A 388 -29.48 24.03 -4.97
CA GLN A 388 -30.11 22.96 -5.74
C GLN A 388 -29.30 22.71 -7.00
N ALA A 389 -29.06 21.45 -7.32
CA ALA A 389 -28.42 21.09 -8.58
C ALA A 389 -29.37 21.38 -9.75
N SER A 390 -28.80 21.73 -10.90
CA SER A 390 -29.61 21.89 -12.11
C SER A 390 -30.29 20.56 -12.49
N PRO A 391 -31.47 20.60 -13.13
CA PRO A 391 -32.17 19.39 -13.53
C PRO A 391 -31.33 18.48 -14.42
N ILE A 392 -31.46 17.17 -14.20
CA ILE A 392 -30.87 16.15 -15.06
C ILE A 392 -31.58 16.21 -16.42
N VAL A 393 -30.80 16.27 -17.50
CA VAL A 393 -31.32 16.34 -18.86
C VAL A 393 -31.12 14.98 -19.53
N VAL A 394 -32.18 14.45 -20.12
CA VAL A 394 -32.14 13.22 -20.93
C VAL A 394 -32.49 13.59 -22.36
N SER A 395 -31.65 13.19 -23.30
CA SER A 395 -31.86 13.42 -24.73
C SER A 395 -31.67 12.14 -25.53
N SER A 396 -32.45 12.00 -26.60
CA SER A 396 -32.30 10.92 -27.58
C SER A 396 -32.22 11.51 -28.97
N PHE A 397 -31.21 11.17 -29.74
CA PHE A 397 -30.99 11.73 -31.07
C PHE A 397 -30.33 10.71 -32.00
N THR A 398 -30.36 11.01 -33.30
CA THR A 398 -29.61 10.26 -34.31
C THR A 398 -28.45 11.12 -34.78
N ASP A 399 -27.24 10.57 -34.80
CA ASP A 399 -26.07 11.30 -35.28
C ASP A 399 -26.02 11.37 -36.82
N GLN A 400 -25.00 12.03 -37.36
CA GLN A 400 -24.81 12.19 -38.80
C GLN A 400 -24.55 10.86 -39.53
N GLU A 401 -24.09 9.84 -38.82
CA GLU A 401 -23.82 8.49 -39.34
C GLU A 401 -25.04 7.57 -39.28
N GLY A 402 -26.14 8.04 -38.68
CA GLY A 402 -27.40 7.29 -38.55
C GLY A 402 -27.51 6.46 -37.27
N TYR A 403 -26.57 6.58 -36.33
CA TYR A 403 -26.65 5.86 -35.07
C TYR A 403 -27.55 6.56 -34.06
N GLN A 404 -28.36 5.78 -33.34
CA GLN A 404 -29.15 6.31 -32.23
C GLN A 404 -28.31 6.42 -30.97
N TRP A 405 -28.45 7.54 -30.28
CA TRP A 405 -27.80 7.84 -29.01
C TRP A 405 -28.83 8.20 -27.95
N ILE A 406 -28.58 7.74 -26.73
CA ILE A 406 -29.24 8.28 -25.53
C ILE A 406 -28.17 8.94 -24.66
N ARG A 407 -28.38 10.20 -24.31
CA ARG A 407 -27.46 10.99 -23.50
C ARG A 407 -28.14 11.51 -22.23
N ILE A 408 -27.45 11.35 -21.11
CA ILE A 408 -27.85 11.85 -19.79
C ILE A 408 -26.80 12.86 -19.34
N ASP A 409 -27.23 14.07 -19.04
CA ASP A 409 -26.43 15.14 -18.46
C ASP A 409 -26.88 15.41 -17.03
N ASP A 410 -25.99 15.16 -16.09
CA ASP A 410 -26.14 15.61 -14.70
C ASP A 410 -25.28 16.85 -14.42
N PHE A 411 -25.66 17.57 -13.37
CA PHE A 411 -24.93 18.72 -12.86
C PHE A 411 -24.50 18.47 -11.42
N GLY A 412 -24.16 17.22 -11.09
CA GLY A 412 -23.74 16.80 -9.77
C GLY A 412 -22.26 17.01 -9.51
N MET A 413 -21.69 16.15 -8.66
CA MET A 413 -20.30 16.29 -8.20
C MET A 413 -19.27 16.10 -9.32
N GLY A 414 -19.58 15.32 -10.36
CA GLY A 414 -18.61 14.89 -11.36
C GLY A 414 -17.58 13.91 -10.80
N MET A 415 -16.53 13.60 -11.55
CA MET A 415 -15.50 12.63 -11.15
C MET A 415 -14.09 13.19 -11.31
N THR A 416 -13.21 12.86 -10.37
CA THR A 416 -11.75 13.02 -10.49
C THR A 416 -11.14 11.78 -11.14
N LEU A 417 -9.86 11.84 -11.53
CA LEU A 417 -9.13 10.66 -12.01
C LEU A 417 -9.18 9.50 -11.02
N ASP A 418 -9.03 9.78 -9.73
CA ASP A 418 -9.08 8.77 -8.66
C ASP A 418 -10.44 8.05 -8.62
N ILE A 419 -11.54 8.79 -8.76
CA ILE A 419 -12.89 8.22 -8.80
C ILE A 419 -13.06 7.36 -10.05
N ILE A 420 -12.57 7.81 -11.20
CA ILE A 420 -12.61 7.06 -12.46
C ILE A 420 -11.87 5.72 -12.30
N GLU A 421 -10.62 5.75 -11.85
CA GLU A 421 -9.75 4.57 -11.77
C GLU A 421 -10.18 3.59 -10.68
N LYS A 422 -10.67 4.08 -9.53
CA LYS A 422 -11.05 3.23 -8.39
C LYS A 422 -12.50 2.75 -8.41
N HIS A 423 -13.42 3.47 -9.05
CA HIS A 423 -14.85 3.19 -8.97
C HIS A 423 -15.54 3.01 -10.33
N LEU A 424 -15.24 3.85 -11.33
CA LEU A 424 -15.88 3.73 -12.65
C LEU A 424 -15.33 2.52 -13.43
N LEU A 425 -14.01 2.35 -13.45
CA LEU A 425 -13.32 1.30 -14.21
C LEU A 425 -13.22 -0.03 -13.47
N LYS A 426 -13.42 -0.04 -12.14
CA LYS A 426 -13.40 -1.27 -11.34
C LYS A 426 -14.82 -1.81 -11.15
N LYS A 427 -15.08 -2.96 -11.76
CA LYS A 427 -16.36 -3.68 -11.64
C LYS A 427 -16.69 -3.94 -10.16
N GLY A 428 -17.88 -3.53 -9.72
CA GLY A 428 -18.41 -3.89 -8.39
C GLY A 428 -18.03 -2.95 -7.22
N GLN A 429 -17.37 -1.81 -7.47
CA GLN A 429 -16.98 -0.87 -6.41
C GLN A 429 -17.69 0.48 -6.56
N SER A 430 -18.66 0.76 -5.68
CA SER A 430 -19.32 2.08 -5.61
C SER A 430 -18.49 3.09 -4.82
N TYR A 431 -18.36 4.31 -5.35
CA TYR A 431 -17.75 5.45 -4.64
C TYR A 431 -18.41 5.69 -3.28
N TYR A 432 -19.73 5.53 -3.17
CA TYR A 432 -20.46 5.79 -1.92
C TYR A 432 -20.19 4.77 -0.80
N ASN A 433 -19.44 3.69 -1.08
CA ASN A 433 -18.97 2.76 -0.05
C ASN A 433 -17.54 3.08 0.40
N SER A 434 -16.89 4.09 -0.19
CA SER A 434 -15.52 4.48 0.15
C SER A 434 -15.45 5.13 1.54
N ASP A 435 -14.32 4.97 2.20
CA ASP A 435 -14.11 5.54 3.53
C ASP A 435 -14.04 7.08 3.47
N SER A 436 -13.55 7.65 2.37
CA SER A 436 -13.54 9.10 2.15
C SER A 436 -14.94 9.69 2.07
N PHE A 437 -15.87 9.00 1.39
CA PHE A 437 -17.27 9.43 1.34
C PHE A 437 -17.97 9.30 2.69
N LYS A 438 -17.72 8.22 3.44
CA LYS A 438 -18.27 8.04 4.79
C LYS A 438 -17.81 9.15 5.74
N LEU A 439 -16.54 9.55 5.68
CA LEU A 439 -16.00 10.68 6.44
C LEU A 439 -16.66 12.01 6.07
N GLU A 440 -16.77 12.31 4.77
CA GLU A 440 -17.46 13.51 4.29
C GLU A 440 -18.92 13.54 4.80
N LYS A 441 -19.60 12.39 4.71
CA LYS A 441 -20.96 12.21 5.19
C LYS A 441 -21.10 12.47 6.69
N LEU A 442 -20.19 11.95 7.52
CA LEU A 442 -20.17 12.22 8.97
C LEU A 442 -20.00 13.71 9.26
N ALA A 443 -19.02 14.36 8.62
CA ALA A 443 -18.75 15.78 8.81
C ALA A 443 -19.93 16.68 8.41
N ILE A 444 -20.65 16.36 7.33
CA ILE A 444 -21.85 17.11 6.92
C ILE A 444 -23.00 16.83 7.89
N LYS A 445 -23.21 15.58 8.30
CA LYS A 445 -24.27 15.21 9.25
C LYS A 445 -24.14 15.97 10.57
N GLU A 446 -22.93 16.10 11.10
CA GLU A 446 -22.66 16.89 12.31
C GLU A 446 -23.04 18.37 12.15
N LYS A 447 -22.79 18.96 10.98
CA LYS A 447 -23.02 20.40 10.73
C LYS A 447 -24.46 20.74 10.34
N VAL A 448 -25.12 19.88 9.56
CA VAL A 448 -26.40 20.18 8.90
C VAL A 448 -27.56 19.34 9.46
N ASN A 449 -27.27 18.37 10.33
CA ASN A 449 -28.24 17.39 10.87
C ASN A 449 -29.09 16.73 9.77
N ALA A 450 -28.47 16.49 8.61
CA ALA A 450 -29.07 15.83 7.46
C ALA A 450 -28.29 14.56 7.14
N ASP A 451 -28.99 13.54 6.66
CA ASP A 451 -28.39 12.29 6.21
C ASP A 451 -28.50 12.15 4.69
N PHE A 452 -27.52 11.49 4.08
CA PHE A 452 -27.50 11.16 2.67
C PHE A 452 -27.42 9.66 2.49
N VAL A 453 -28.39 9.09 1.77
CA VAL A 453 -28.42 7.67 1.42
C VAL A 453 -28.47 7.56 -0.11
N PRO A 454 -27.42 7.01 -0.74
CA PRO A 454 -27.40 6.78 -2.19
C PRO A 454 -28.36 5.66 -2.57
N ILE A 455 -28.91 5.74 -3.77
CA ILE A 455 -29.73 4.70 -4.38
C ILE A 455 -28.83 3.58 -4.93
N SER A 456 -27.73 3.97 -5.57
CA SER A 456 -26.81 3.09 -6.29
C SER A 456 -25.83 2.39 -5.34
N ARG A 457 -25.84 1.05 -5.32
CA ARG A 457 -25.07 0.25 -4.34
C ARG A 457 -24.01 -0.66 -4.94
N PHE A 458 -24.24 -1.18 -6.15
CA PHE A 458 -23.49 -2.33 -6.67
C PHE A 458 -22.34 -1.99 -7.62
N GLY A 459 -22.28 -0.78 -8.19
CA GLY A 459 -21.17 -0.38 -9.07
C GLY A 459 -21.09 -1.16 -10.40
N ILE A 460 -22.25 -1.59 -10.94
CA ILE A 460 -22.36 -2.27 -12.25
C ILE A 460 -23.12 -1.45 -13.30
N GLY A 461 -23.54 -0.22 -12.97
CA GLY A 461 -24.43 0.58 -13.81
C GLY A 461 -23.87 0.86 -15.20
N LEU A 462 -22.57 1.13 -15.32
CA LEU A 462 -21.93 1.36 -16.64
C LEU A 462 -21.93 0.10 -17.53
N LEU A 463 -21.80 -1.10 -16.94
CA LEU A 463 -21.82 -2.36 -17.69
C LEU A 463 -23.20 -2.66 -18.28
N SER A 464 -24.26 -2.22 -17.60
CA SER A 464 -25.63 -2.39 -18.10
C SER A 464 -25.86 -1.66 -19.43
N CYS A 465 -25.11 -0.58 -19.72
CA CYS A 465 -25.20 0.12 -21.01
C CYS A 465 -24.86 -0.80 -22.20
N PHE A 466 -24.02 -1.82 -22.00
CA PHE A 466 -23.67 -2.78 -23.06
C PHE A 466 -24.72 -3.88 -23.31
N ILE A 467 -25.85 -3.84 -22.58
CA ILE A 467 -27.04 -4.63 -22.89
C ILE A 467 -27.62 -4.16 -24.23
N ALA A 468 -27.87 -2.85 -24.35
CA ALA A 468 -28.50 -2.25 -25.53
C ALA A 468 -27.52 -1.46 -26.41
N GLY A 469 -26.33 -1.13 -25.92
CA GLY A 469 -25.36 -0.31 -26.64
C GLY A 469 -24.02 -0.98 -26.92
N ASP A 470 -23.28 -0.42 -27.87
CA ASP A 470 -21.96 -0.89 -28.27
C ASP A 470 -20.85 0.12 -27.99
N ARG A 471 -21.20 1.37 -27.69
CA ARG A 471 -20.26 2.46 -27.39
C ARG A 471 -20.80 3.40 -26.32
N ILE A 472 -19.92 3.83 -25.42
CA ILE A 472 -20.22 4.80 -24.36
C ILE A 472 -19.21 5.95 -24.41
N GLU A 473 -19.70 7.17 -24.46
CA GLU A 473 -18.91 8.40 -24.34
C GLU A 473 -19.21 9.07 -22.99
N ILE A 474 -18.19 9.51 -22.28
CA ILE A 474 -18.32 10.14 -20.97
C ILE A 474 -17.51 11.43 -20.93
N SER A 475 -18.14 12.51 -20.51
CA SER A 475 -17.49 13.81 -20.29
C SER A 475 -17.78 14.27 -18.86
N THR A 476 -16.75 14.43 -18.03
CA THR A 476 -16.94 14.73 -16.60
C THR A 476 -15.94 15.77 -16.12
N VAL A 477 -16.35 16.56 -15.14
CA VAL A 477 -15.44 17.42 -14.37
C VAL A 477 -15.94 17.55 -12.95
N HIS A 478 -15.03 17.37 -12.00
CA HIS A 478 -15.37 17.38 -10.59
C HIS A 478 -15.61 18.80 -10.07
N LYS A 479 -16.56 18.97 -9.14
CA LYS A 479 -16.97 20.27 -8.58
C LYS A 479 -15.81 21.04 -7.93
N ASP A 480 -14.89 20.34 -7.29
CA ASP A 480 -13.71 20.95 -6.66
C ASP A 480 -12.48 21.01 -7.56
N ASP A 481 -12.55 20.41 -8.75
CA ASP A 481 -11.43 20.29 -9.65
C ASP A 481 -11.82 20.64 -11.09
N LEU A 482 -12.37 21.84 -11.24
CA LEU A 482 -12.82 22.38 -12.54
C LEU A 482 -11.70 22.50 -13.58
N GLN A 483 -10.43 22.48 -13.15
CA GLN A 483 -9.27 22.61 -14.03
C GLN A 483 -8.87 21.30 -14.69
N ASN A 484 -9.30 20.15 -14.14
CA ASN A 484 -8.99 18.82 -14.65
C ASN A 484 -10.25 18.09 -15.12
N PRO A 485 -10.85 18.50 -16.25
CA PRO A 485 -11.91 17.73 -16.89
C PRO A 485 -11.36 16.50 -17.61
N TYR A 486 -12.18 15.46 -17.71
CA TYR A 486 -11.86 14.19 -18.34
C TYR A 486 -12.87 13.82 -19.42
N ARG A 487 -12.37 13.18 -20.49
CA ARG A 487 -13.14 12.60 -21.59
C ARG A 487 -12.79 11.13 -21.70
N LEU A 488 -13.80 10.26 -21.72
CA LEU A 488 -13.63 8.83 -21.86
C LEU A 488 -14.48 8.29 -23.00
N SER A 489 -13.92 7.35 -23.75
CA SER A 489 -14.66 6.52 -24.70
C SER A 489 -14.44 5.05 -24.36
N VAL A 490 -15.53 4.29 -24.35
CA VAL A 490 -15.55 2.85 -24.11
C VAL A 490 -16.22 2.18 -25.29
N GLU A 491 -15.45 1.38 -26.03
CA GLU A 491 -15.94 0.68 -27.22
C GLU A 491 -16.07 -0.83 -26.93
N GLY A 492 -17.27 -1.38 -27.07
CA GLY A 492 -17.53 -2.80 -26.93
C GLY A 492 -17.42 -3.37 -25.51
N ARG A 493 -17.89 -4.61 -25.36
CA ARG A 493 -18.01 -5.32 -24.06
C ARG A 493 -16.67 -5.66 -23.40
N ASN A 494 -15.62 -5.85 -24.20
CA ASN A 494 -14.26 -6.20 -23.78
C ASN A 494 -13.21 -5.21 -24.32
N GLY A 495 -13.62 -4.06 -24.85
CA GLY A 495 -12.69 -3.19 -25.56
C GLY A 495 -11.89 -2.26 -24.65
N PHE A 496 -11.01 -1.51 -25.29
CA PHE A 496 -10.08 -0.60 -24.64
C PHE A 496 -10.81 0.66 -24.18
N PHE A 497 -10.42 1.17 -23.01
CA PHE A 497 -10.85 2.47 -22.53
C PHE A 497 -9.87 3.52 -23.04
N THR A 498 -10.38 4.60 -23.61
CA THR A 498 -9.57 5.79 -23.86
C THR A 498 -9.87 6.83 -22.79
N LEU A 499 -8.83 7.43 -22.22
CA LEU A 499 -8.96 8.49 -21.23
C LEU A 499 -8.14 9.70 -21.70
N GLN A 500 -8.82 10.84 -21.85
CA GLN A 500 -8.23 12.09 -22.26
C GLN A 500 -8.40 13.13 -21.15
N SER A 501 -7.36 13.92 -20.90
CA SER A 501 -7.39 14.97 -19.88
C SER A 501 -6.78 16.26 -20.40
N LYS A 502 -7.30 17.38 -19.91
CA LYS A 502 -6.74 18.70 -20.22
C LYS A 502 -5.31 18.86 -19.69
N LYS A 503 -5.01 18.28 -18.51
CA LYS A 503 -3.68 18.32 -17.88
C LYS A 503 -2.60 17.69 -18.74
N ALA A 504 -2.90 16.57 -19.40
CA ALA A 504 -2.01 15.92 -20.36
C ALA A 504 -1.99 16.60 -21.74
N ARG A 505 -2.66 17.75 -21.90
CA ARG A 505 -2.79 18.51 -23.16
C ARG A 505 -3.40 17.70 -24.30
N HIS A 506 -4.24 16.70 -23.97
CA HIS A 506 -4.96 15.94 -24.98
C HIS A 506 -6.04 16.80 -25.64
N ILE A 507 -6.26 16.56 -26.94
CA ILE A 507 -7.42 17.11 -27.66
C ILE A 507 -8.58 16.13 -27.44
N PRO A 508 -9.68 16.55 -26.78
CA PRO A 508 -10.77 15.64 -26.44
C PRO A 508 -11.53 15.22 -27.70
N ALA A 509 -11.91 13.94 -27.75
CA ALA A 509 -12.83 13.43 -28.76
C ALA A 509 -14.18 14.17 -28.66
N PRO A 510 -14.90 14.38 -29.79
CA PRO A 510 -16.19 15.06 -29.79
C PRO A 510 -17.24 14.33 -28.93
N MET A 511 -18.07 15.05 -28.18
CA MET A 511 -19.20 14.47 -27.42
C MET A 511 -20.43 14.38 -28.33
N PRO A 512 -21.09 13.22 -28.45
CA PRO A 512 -22.38 13.15 -29.14
C PRO A 512 -23.42 14.10 -28.51
N ALA A 513 -24.14 14.86 -29.33
CA ALA A 513 -25.24 15.71 -28.90
C ALA A 513 -26.27 15.93 -30.04
N GLU A 514 -27.50 16.30 -29.66
CA GLU A 514 -28.65 16.47 -30.58
C GLU A 514 -28.39 17.50 -31.70
N TYR A 515 -27.70 18.60 -31.40
CA TYR A 515 -27.46 19.70 -32.35
C TYR A 515 -26.04 19.70 -32.93
N GLY A 516 -25.42 18.52 -33.01
CA GLY A 516 -24.03 18.33 -33.44
C GLY A 516 -23.08 18.14 -32.26
N PRO A 517 -21.92 17.51 -32.49
CA PRO A 517 -21.08 17.06 -31.39
C PRO A 517 -20.39 18.21 -30.65
N GLU A 518 -20.35 18.14 -29.33
CA GLU A 518 -19.67 19.15 -28.52
C GLU A 518 -18.14 18.95 -28.60
N THR A 519 -17.45 20.01 -29.00
CA THR A 519 -16.00 20.04 -29.06
C THR A 519 -15.41 20.59 -27.76
N GLY A 520 -14.31 19.99 -27.30
CA GLY A 520 -13.64 20.44 -26.09
C GLY A 520 -14.06 19.68 -24.83
N PHE A 521 -13.46 20.06 -23.71
CA PHE A 521 -13.77 19.47 -22.41
C PHE A 521 -14.98 20.17 -21.78
N ARG A 522 -15.74 19.42 -20.96
CA ARG A 522 -16.83 19.95 -20.13
C ARG A 522 -16.29 21.05 -19.20
N GLN A 523 -17.03 22.15 -19.08
CA GLN A 523 -16.63 23.32 -18.27
C GLN A 523 -17.38 23.41 -16.93
N GLN A 524 -18.55 22.79 -16.82
CA GLN A 524 -19.39 22.83 -15.64
C GLN A 524 -19.34 21.50 -14.89
N ALA A 525 -19.33 21.56 -13.56
CA ALA A 525 -19.36 20.38 -12.69
C ALA A 525 -20.51 19.42 -13.07
N GLY A 526 -20.22 18.12 -12.99
CA GLY A 526 -21.16 17.05 -13.32
C GLY A 526 -20.63 16.15 -14.43
N THR A 527 -21.49 15.27 -14.93
CA THR A 527 -21.15 14.27 -15.95
C THR A 527 -22.17 14.24 -17.09
N SER A 528 -21.67 14.09 -18.31
CA SER A 528 -22.44 13.71 -19.49
C SER A 528 -22.08 12.26 -19.84
N ILE A 529 -23.07 11.39 -19.98
CA ILE A 529 -22.88 10.03 -20.49
C ILE A 529 -23.78 9.85 -21.71
N ALA A 530 -23.19 9.50 -22.86
CA ALA A 530 -23.91 9.16 -24.07
C ALA A 530 -23.67 7.69 -24.44
N VAL A 531 -24.74 6.95 -24.65
CA VAL A 531 -24.72 5.53 -25.02
C VAL A 531 -25.25 5.40 -26.44
N ARG A 532 -24.46 4.78 -27.33
CA ARG A 532 -24.88 4.43 -28.68
C ARG A 532 -25.68 3.15 -28.64
N ILE A 533 -26.92 3.18 -29.10
CA ILE A 533 -27.82 2.03 -29.07
C ILE A 533 -27.58 1.17 -30.31
N THR A 534 -27.20 -0.08 -30.07
CA THR A 534 -27.13 -1.13 -31.09
C THR A 534 -28.54 -1.55 -31.42
N THR A 535 -29.10 -1.04 -32.51
CA THR A 535 -30.34 -1.61 -33.06
C THR A 535 -29.96 -2.80 -33.94
N ASN A 536 -30.76 -3.87 -33.95
CA ASN A 536 -30.64 -5.01 -34.88
C ASN A 536 -30.89 -4.62 -36.36
N LYS A 537 -30.74 -3.34 -36.69
CA LYS A 537 -30.78 -2.78 -38.03
C LYS A 537 -29.61 -1.82 -38.16
N GLU A 538 -28.43 -2.38 -38.43
CA GLU A 538 -27.54 -1.71 -39.37
C GLU A 538 -28.42 -1.32 -40.56
N TYR A 539 -28.65 -0.01 -40.72
CA TYR A 539 -29.31 0.55 -41.88
C TYR A 539 -28.63 -0.07 -43.11
N GLU A 540 -29.42 -0.78 -43.92
CA GLU A 540 -28.94 -1.52 -45.10
C GLU A 540 -27.88 -0.71 -45.84
N GLY A 541 -26.70 -1.32 -45.97
CA GLY A 541 -25.55 -0.67 -46.54
C GLY A 541 -25.81 -0.17 -47.96
N LEU A 542 -25.05 0.86 -48.32
CA LEU A 542 -24.67 1.18 -49.69
C LEU A 542 -25.83 1.39 -50.66
N MET A 543 -26.18 2.67 -50.84
CA MET A 543 -26.62 3.21 -52.12
C MET A 543 -25.57 2.93 -53.21
N SER A 544 -25.49 1.70 -53.71
CA SER A 544 -24.88 1.37 -54.99
C SER A 544 -25.29 -0.04 -55.43
N LYS A 545 -26.30 -0.14 -56.30
CA LYS A 545 -26.33 -1.12 -57.41
C LYS A 545 -27.54 -0.88 -58.33
N GLY A 546 -27.22 -0.66 -59.60
CA GLY A 546 -28.00 -1.24 -60.69
C GLY A 546 -29.06 -0.35 -61.33
N THR A 547 -28.64 0.37 -62.38
CA THR A 547 -29.50 0.74 -63.50
C THR A 547 -30.30 -0.46 -64.01
N TRP A 548 -31.61 -0.43 -63.88
CA TRP A 548 -32.52 -1.26 -64.67
C TRP A 548 -33.08 -0.40 -65.81
N LYS A 549 -32.61 -0.67 -67.03
CA LYS A 549 -33.31 -0.28 -68.27
C LYS A 549 -34.46 -1.26 -68.45
N ASN A 550 -35.70 -0.76 -68.46
CA ASN A 550 -36.83 -1.48 -69.04
C ASN A 550 -36.90 -1.19 -70.55
N THR A 551 -37.25 -2.22 -71.30
CA THR A 551 -37.86 -2.16 -72.64
C THR A 551 -39.02 -1.19 -72.70
#